data_AF-A0A1Q3KN04-F1
#
_entry.id   AF-A0A1Q3KN04-F1
#
_cell.length_a   1.000
_cell.length_b   1.000
_cell.length_c   1.000
_cell.angle_alpha   90.00
_cell.angle_beta   90.00
_cell.angle_gamma   90.00
#
_symmetry.space_group_name_H-M   'P 1'
#
loop_
_entity.id
_entity.type
_entity.pdbx_description
1 polymer ?
#
loop_
_entity_poly.entity_id
_entity_poly.type
_entity_poly.pdbx_seq_one_letter_code
_entity_poly.pdbx_strand_id
1 'polypeptide(L)'
;MAQGIPKAQSPEEVGFLSTRLKRLSDRLNEGVKNNELPGAVVLIARNGKIVMFESYGFRDKDAKAPMTNDTIFRIASMTKPIVTLAAMMLMEEGKLTLADKVSMHIPAFANTKVAVEKKNADGATEIVLEPQYRPMTIHDLMRHTSGLTYASPGANPIKQSYIDMKVADRSQTNAEMADKLAKLALLYQPGTTWEYSMSTDLLGRVVEVASGMPLDKFIEERITKPLKMGDTAFEVGADKKARGARPMKEGSKNEMPAIPDVTDKFAWRSGGGGMVSTAADYARFLQMFANGGQLDGVRLVSRKTIDLMTADALPPDIKMGADMFRFEALEPSAAMGQGFGLGFAVRNVQGVNPLPGSPNDYYWGGAYGTYFWHDPRERMYVVFMMQSPAARLRYRYLMRDLVYQAMVN
;
A
#
# COMPACT_ATOMS: atom_id res chain seq x y z
N MET A 1 18.13 19.98 -2.41
CA MET A 1 18.22 18.54 -2.71
C MET A 1 17.06 17.85 -2.02
N ALA A 2 16.30 16.99 -2.71
CA ALA A 2 15.04 16.40 -2.22
C ALA A 2 15.28 15.34 -1.14
N GLN A 3 15.84 15.75 -0.01
CA GLN A 3 16.19 14.89 1.12
C GLN A 3 17.36 13.92 0.83
N GLY A 4 18.49 14.39 0.31
CA GLY A 4 19.75 13.62 0.27
C GLY A 4 19.94 12.63 -0.88
N ILE A 5 18.94 12.41 -1.74
CA ILE A 5 19.11 11.65 -2.99
C ILE A 5 19.68 12.59 -4.07
N PRO A 6 20.80 12.24 -4.72
CA PRO A 6 21.38 13.07 -5.78
C PRO A 6 20.41 13.29 -6.93
N LYS A 7 20.46 14.45 -7.59
CA LYS A 7 19.70 14.71 -8.83
C LYS A 7 20.59 14.36 -10.03
N ALA A 8 20.01 13.77 -11.06
CA ALA A 8 20.69 13.65 -12.36
C ALA A 8 20.91 15.05 -12.97
N GLN A 9 22.02 15.24 -13.66
CA GLN A 9 22.34 16.45 -14.42
C GLN A 9 21.38 16.62 -15.60
N SER A 10 21.01 15.52 -16.24
CA SER A 10 19.94 15.47 -17.24
C SER A 10 19.25 14.10 -17.22
N PRO A 11 18.04 13.98 -17.77
CA PRO A 11 17.41 12.67 -18.00
C PRO A 11 18.28 11.68 -18.77
N GLU A 12 19.02 12.15 -19.77
CA GLU A 12 19.85 11.33 -20.65
C GLU A 12 20.98 10.62 -19.90
N GLU A 13 21.54 11.26 -18.86
CA GLU A 13 22.59 10.69 -18.00
C GLU A 13 22.20 9.32 -17.44
N VAL A 14 20.90 9.11 -17.20
CA VAL A 14 20.36 7.91 -16.57
C VAL A 14 19.43 7.15 -17.52
N GLY A 15 19.57 7.35 -18.83
CA GLY A 15 18.89 6.57 -19.87
C GLY A 15 17.43 6.93 -20.08
N PHE A 16 17.04 8.18 -19.81
CA PHE A 16 15.75 8.76 -20.19
C PHE A 16 15.93 9.81 -21.29
N LEU A 17 14.94 9.97 -22.16
CA LEU A 17 14.89 11.10 -23.08
C LEU A 17 14.06 12.24 -22.48
N SER A 18 14.65 13.44 -22.36
CA SER A 18 13.96 14.64 -21.90
C SER A 18 12.70 14.95 -22.73
N THR A 19 12.79 14.78 -24.06
CA THR A 19 11.68 15.00 -24.98
C THR A 19 10.52 14.03 -24.76
N ARG A 20 10.80 12.80 -24.31
CA ARG A 20 9.76 11.81 -23.99
C ARG A 20 9.22 11.97 -22.58
N LEU A 21 10.04 12.37 -21.61
CA LEU A 21 9.56 12.72 -20.27
C LEU A 21 8.60 13.91 -20.31
N LYS A 22 8.82 14.87 -21.21
CA LYS A 22 7.88 15.99 -21.42
C LYS A 22 6.46 15.53 -21.73
N ARG A 23 6.27 14.37 -22.39
CA ARG A 23 4.93 13.80 -22.65
C ARG A 23 4.17 13.48 -21.36
N LEU A 24 4.89 13.06 -20.32
CA LEU A 24 4.33 12.84 -19.00
C LEU A 24 3.85 14.16 -18.40
N SER A 25 4.69 15.18 -18.38
CA SER A 25 4.36 16.53 -17.90
C SER A 25 3.16 17.12 -18.66
N ASP A 26 3.16 17.03 -19.99
CA ASP A 26 2.08 17.52 -20.85
C ASP A 26 0.76 16.82 -20.55
N ARG A 27 0.78 15.49 -20.37
CA ARG A 27 -0.42 14.70 -20.08
C ARG A 27 -1.02 15.03 -18.71
N LEU A 28 -0.19 15.25 -17.69
CA LEU A 28 -0.66 15.67 -16.36
C LEU A 28 -1.25 17.08 -16.40
N ASN A 29 -0.60 18.02 -17.09
CA ASN A 29 -1.13 19.36 -17.30
C ASN A 29 -2.47 19.35 -18.05
N GLU A 30 -2.59 18.53 -19.10
CA GLU A 30 -3.84 18.29 -19.80
C GLU A 30 -4.91 17.72 -18.87
N GLY A 31 -4.56 16.72 -18.05
CA GLY A 31 -5.46 16.14 -17.07
C GLY A 31 -6.02 17.18 -16.09
N VAL A 32 -5.16 18.05 -15.57
CA VAL A 32 -5.56 19.15 -14.67
C VAL A 32 -6.49 20.12 -15.39
N LYS A 33 -6.14 20.51 -16.62
CA LYS A 33 -6.95 21.41 -17.47
C LYS A 33 -8.33 20.83 -17.75
N ASN A 34 -8.39 19.54 -18.06
CA ASN A 34 -9.61 18.81 -18.38
C ASN A 34 -10.38 18.33 -17.14
N ASN A 35 -9.95 18.72 -15.93
CA ASN A 35 -10.58 18.35 -14.66
C ASN A 35 -10.64 16.82 -14.44
N GLU A 36 -9.63 16.08 -14.93
CA GLU A 36 -9.51 14.63 -14.72
C GLU A 36 -8.83 14.28 -13.39
N LEU A 37 -8.03 15.21 -12.85
CA LEU A 37 -7.39 15.16 -11.53
C LEU A 37 -7.21 16.60 -10.99
N PRO A 38 -7.13 16.81 -9.67
CA PRO A 38 -6.89 18.15 -9.11
C PRO A 38 -5.45 18.62 -9.35
N GLY A 39 -4.51 17.69 -9.21
CA GLY A 39 -3.08 17.90 -9.26
C GLY A 39 -2.33 16.64 -8.84
N ALA A 40 -1.02 16.63 -9.04
CA ALA A 40 -0.18 15.49 -8.71
C ALA A 40 1.26 15.89 -8.39
N VAL A 41 1.99 15.01 -7.70
CA VAL A 41 3.45 15.05 -7.58
C VAL A 41 4.02 13.75 -8.14
N VAL A 42 5.02 13.87 -9.00
CA VAL A 42 5.74 12.74 -9.60
C VAL A 42 7.20 12.83 -9.21
N LEU A 43 7.74 11.74 -8.67
CA LEU A 43 9.18 11.56 -8.44
C LEU A 43 9.64 10.28 -9.14
N ILE A 44 10.61 10.40 -10.04
CA ILE A 44 11.26 9.28 -10.73
C ILE A 44 12.73 9.30 -10.35
N ALA A 45 13.24 8.18 -9.84
CA ALA A 45 14.65 7.99 -9.60
C ALA A 45 15.15 6.76 -10.35
N ARG A 46 16.34 6.85 -10.95
CA ARG A 46 17.01 5.76 -11.64
C ARG A 46 18.51 5.81 -11.37
N ASN A 47 19.15 4.66 -11.20
CA ASN A 47 20.57 4.55 -10.85
C ASN A 47 20.96 5.40 -9.62
N GLY A 48 20.08 5.44 -8.62
CA GLY A 48 20.30 6.22 -7.38
C GLY A 48 20.24 7.74 -7.57
N LYS A 49 19.71 8.24 -8.69
CA LYS A 49 19.59 9.67 -8.98
C LYS A 49 18.14 10.04 -9.32
N ILE A 50 17.66 11.16 -8.81
CA ILE A 50 16.36 11.74 -9.17
C ILE A 50 16.45 12.30 -10.58
N VAL A 51 15.64 11.73 -11.47
CA VAL A 51 15.51 12.12 -12.88
C VAL A 51 14.45 13.22 -13.03
N MET A 52 13.37 13.07 -12.27
CA MET A 52 12.21 13.95 -12.30
C MET A 52 11.65 14.11 -10.89
N PHE A 53 11.33 15.33 -10.49
CA PHE A 53 10.60 15.60 -9.26
C PHE A 53 9.76 16.88 -9.42
N GLU A 54 8.54 16.71 -9.91
CA GLU A 54 7.69 17.82 -10.36
C GLU A 54 6.28 17.72 -9.76
N SER A 55 5.66 18.90 -9.59
CA SER A 55 4.30 19.07 -9.09
C SER A 55 3.42 19.75 -10.15
N TYR A 56 2.17 19.32 -10.24
CA TYR A 56 1.20 19.77 -11.24
C TYR A 56 -0.12 20.14 -10.59
N GLY A 57 -0.78 21.17 -11.11
CA GLY A 57 -2.13 21.56 -10.69
C GLY A 57 -2.22 22.05 -9.25
N PHE A 58 -3.22 21.56 -8.52
CA PHE A 58 -3.62 22.10 -7.23
C PHE A 58 -3.60 21.01 -6.16
N ARG A 59 -3.05 21.34 -4.97
CA ARG A 59 -3.28 20.53 -3.76
C ARG A 59 -4.65 20.79 -3.17
N ASP A 60 -5.22 21.96 -3.41
CA ASP A 60 -6.60 22.29 -3.10
C ASP A 60 -7.17 23.11 -4.25
N LYS A 61 -8.01 22.48 -5.06
CA LYS A 61 -8.54 23.09 -6.29
C LYS A 61 -9.56 24.18 -5.98
N ASP A 62 -10.38 24.00 -4.93
CA ASP A 62 -11.41 24.97 -4.54
C ASP A 62 -10.76 26.24 -3.99
N ALA A 63 -9.72 26.10 -3.17
CA ALA A 63 -8.91 27.23 -2.69
C ALA A 63 -7.89 27.76 -3.71
N LYS A 64 -7.78 27.13 -4.89
CA LYS A 64 -6.75 27.40 -5.91
C LYS A 64 -5.32 27.34 -5.35
N ALA A 65 -5.09 26.53 -4.31
CA ALA A 65 -3.78 26.37 -3.71
C ALA A 65 -2.91 25.47 -4.60
N PRO A 66 -1.73 25.93 -5.07
CA PRO A 66 -0.91 25.18 -6.01
C PRO A 66 -0.40 23.89 -5.37
N MET A 67 -0.28 22.84 -6.18
CA MET A 67 0.44 21.64 -5.80
C MET A 67 1.92 21.96 -5.69
N THR A 68 2.55 21.51 -4.60
CA THR A 68 4.00 21.67 -4.37
C THR A 68 4.63 20.32 -4.05
N ASN A 69 5.93 20.19 -4.31
CA ASN A 69 6.68 18.95 -4.08
C ASN A 69 6.68 18.48 -2.62
N ASP A 70 6.41 19.37 -1.67
CA ASP A 70 6.29 19.10 -0.24
C ASP A 70 4.84 18.88 0.22
N THR A 71 3.88 18.75 -0.71
CA THR A 71 2.48 18.44 -0.38
C THR A 71 2.39 17.09 0.35
N ILE A 72 1.59 17.07 1.42
CA ILE A 72 1.33 15.89 2.24
C ILE A 72 0.04 15.22 1.77
N PHE A 73 0.10 13.91 1.54
CA PHE A 73 -1.00 13.10 1.05
C PHE A 73 -1.43 12.07 2.10
N ARG A 74 -2.72 11.77 2.20
CA ARG A 74 -3.17 10.51 2.81
C ARG A 74 -2.76 9.39 1.86
N ILE A 75 -1.86 8.52 2.30
CA ILE A 75 -1.28 7.50 1.40
C ILE A 75 -2.09 6.19 1.40
N ALA A 76 -3.11 6.09 2.27
CA ALA A 76 -3.95 4.92 2.41
C ALA A 76 -3.08 3.64 2.44
N SER A 77 -3.36 2.68 1.58
CA SER A 77 -2.70 1.37 1.59
C SER A 77 -1.21 1.36 1.24
N MET A 78 -0.61 2.46 0.80
CA MET A 78 0.86 2.58 0.82
C MET A 78 1.44 2.61 2.25
N THR A 79 0.59 2.67 3.28
CA THR A 79 0.96 2.36 4.67
C THR A 79 1.46 0.92 4.84
N LYS A 80 0.88 -0.03 4.08
CA LYS A 80 1.11 -1.46 4.27
C LYS A 80 2.59 -1.86 4.16
N PRO A 81 3.34 -1.46 3.11
CA PRO A 81 4.78 -1.69 3.04
C PRO A 81 5.59 -1.25 4.28
N ILE A 82 5.23 -0.12 4.89
CA ILE A 82 5.94 0.42 6.06
C ILE A 82 5.67 -0.45 7.29
N VAL A 83 4.43 -0.86 7.51
CA VAL A 83 4.04 -1.75 8.61
C VAL A 83 4.61 -3.15 8.43
N THR A 84 4.63 -3.65 7.19
CA THR A 84 5.28 -4.93 6.89
C THR A 84 6.78 -4.87 7.17
N LEU A 85 7.47 -3.78 6.80
CA LEU A 85 8.89 -3.58 7.16
C LEU A 85 9.09 -3.60 8.69
N ALA A 86 8.21 -2.95 9.45
CA ALA A 86 8.29 -2.96 10.92
C ALA A 86 8.24 -4.39 11.49
N ALA A 87 7.34 -5.24 10.98
CA ALA A 87 7.28 -6.64 11.36
C ALA A 87 8.51 -7.44 10.89
N MET A 88 9.07 -7.13 9.71
CA MET A 88 10.30 -7.77 9.23
C MET A 88 11.54 -7.39 10.05
N MET A 89 11.61 -6.17 10.60
CA MET A 89 12.66 -5.78 11.56
C MET A 89 12.57 -6.63 12.83
N LEU A 90 11.36 -6.85 13.36
CA LEU A 90 11.14 -7.73 14.51
C LEU A 90 11.47 -9.20 14.21
N MET A 91 11.31 -9.64 12.96
CA MET A 91 11.75 -10.95 12.51
C MET A 91 13.28 -11.08 12.54
N GLU A 92 14.02 -10.09 12.04
CA GLU A 92 15.50 -10.10 12.14
C GLU A 92 16.00 -10.03 13.59
N GLU A 93 15.23 -9.40 14.48
CA GLU A 93 15.51 -9.36 15.93
C GLU A 93 15.12 -10.67 16.66
N GLY A 94 14.56 -11.66 15.98
CA GLY A 94 14.12 -12.92 16.57
C GLY A 94 12.90 -12.80 17.50
N LYS A 95 12.15 -11.70 17.43
CA LYS A 95 10.95 -11.44 18.26
C LYS A 95 9.68 -12.05 17.70
N LEU A 96 9.70 -12.41 16.42
CA LEU A 96 8.66 -13.18 15.75
C LEU A 96 9.28 -13.98 14.60
N THR A 97 8.58 -15.01 14.14
CA THR A 97 8.89 -15.68 12.87
C THR A 97 7.70 -15.56 11.91
N LEU A 98 7.95 -15.70 10.60
CA LEU A 98 6.86 -15.71 9.62
C LEU A 98 5.94 -16.94 9.79
N ALA A 99 6.47 -18.04 10.31
CA ALA A 99 5.72 -19.26 10.59
C ALA A 99 4.90 -19.17 11.89
N ASP A 100 5.09 -18.11 12.69
CA ASP A 100 4.35 -17.94 13.92
C ASP A 100 2.86 -17.91 13.65
N LYS A 101 2.10 -18.63 14.47
CA LYS A 101 0.65 -18.48 14.53
C LYS A 101 0.34 -17.09 15.07
N VAL A 102 -0.62 -16.40 14.46
CA VAL A 102 -1.11 -15.11 14.97
C VAL A 102 -1.56 -15.22 16.42
N SER A 103 -2.12 -16.37 16.81
CA SER A 103 -2.56 -16.65 18.17
C SER A 103 -1.45 -16.69 19.24
N MET A 104 -0.18 -16.80 18.87
CA MET A 104 0.92 -16.65 19.84
C MET A 104 1.10 -15.20 20.30
N HIS A 105 0.72 -14.24 19.44
CA HIS A 105 0.79 -12.81 19.72
C HIS A 105 -0.58 -12.27 20.17
N ILE A 106 -1.67 -12.82 19.62
CA ILE A 106 -3.04 -12.37 19.89
C ILE A 106 -3.93 -13.62 20.12
N PRO A 107 -3.98 -14.17 21.35
CA PRO A 107 -4.61 -15.46 21.64
C PRO A 107 -6.07 -15.63 21.16
N ALA A 108 -6.82 -14.53 21.05
CA ALA A 108 -8.20 -14.53 20.56
C ALA A 108 -8.36 -15.14 19.15
N PHE A 109 -7.31 -15.14 18.32
CA PHE A 109 -7.34 -15.72 16.98
C PHE A 109 -7.17 -17.26 16.95
N ALA A 110 -6.92 -17.91 18.09
CA ALA A 110 -6.70 -19.37 18.13
C ALA A 110 -7.92 -20.18 17.65
N ASN A 111 -9.12 -19.66 17.91
CA ASN A 111 -10.38 -20.37 17.71
C ASN A 111 -11.35 -19.66 16.74
N THR A 112 -10.86 -18.67 15.97
CA THR A 112 -11.71 -18.04 14.94
C THR A 112 -12.20 -19.10 13.97
N LYS A 113 -13.45 -18.94 13.54
CA LYS A 113 -14.13 -19.86 12.62
C LYS A 113 -14.07 -19.34 11.21
N VAL A 114 -14.23 -20.23 10.24
CA VAL A 114 -14.28 -19.90 8.81
C VAL A 114 -15.70 -20.11 8.32
N ALA A 115 -16.24 -19.14 7.60
CA ALA A 115 -17.53 -19.25 6.95
C ALA A 115 -17.38 -20.05 5.65
N VAL A 116 -18.09 -21.17 5.56
CA VAL A 116 -18.08 -22.07 4.41
C VAL A 116 -19.49 -22.20 3.87
N GLU A 117 -19.65 -21.91 2.58
CA GLU A 117 -20.90 -22.15 1.87
C GLU A 117 -21.06 -23.66 1.62
N LYS A 118 -22.17 -24.24 2.09
CA LYS A 118 -22.57 -25.62 1.82
C LYS A 118 -23.91 -25.64 1.12
N LYS A 119 -24.04 -26.55 0.14
CA LYS A 119 -25.34 -26.83 -0.48
C LYS A 119 -26.06 -27.91 0.31
N ASN A 120 -27.29 -27.61 0.70
CA ASN A 120 -28.19 -28.54 1.35
C ASN A 120 -28.79 -29.51 0.32
N ALA A 121 -29.44 -30.57 0.81
CA ALA A 121 -30.03 -31.62 -0.02
C ALA A 121 -31.13 -31.10 -0.97
N ASP A 122 -31.74 -29.95 -0.67
CA ASP A 122 -32.72 -29.23 -1.48
C ASP A 122 -32.08 -28.24 -2.48
N GLY A 123 -30.74 -28.14 -2.49
CA GLY A 123 -29.98 -27.24 -3.35
C GLY A 123 -29.80 -25.83 -2.80
N ALA A 124 -30.34 -25.49 -1.62
CA ALA A 124 -30.14 -24.20 -0.98
C ALA A 124 -28.71 -24.05 -0.44
N THR A 125 -28.11 -22.87 -0.55
CA THR A 125 -26.80 -22.58 0.04
C THR A 125 -26.97 -22.06 1.47
N GLU A 126 -26.33 -22.71 2.44
CA GLU A 126 -26.20 -22.25 3.82
C GLU A 126 -24.75 -21.90 4.15
N ILE A 127 -24.55 -20.97 5.09
CA ILE A 127 -23.22 -20.66 5.63
C ILE A 127 -23.04 -21.46 6.92
N VAL A 128 -22.05 -22.35 6.92
CA VAL A 128 -21.63 -23.12 8.10
C VAL A 128 -20.31 -22.58 8.62
N LEU A 129 -20.15 -22.54 9.95
CA LEU A 129 -18.90 -22.14 10.59
C LEU A 129 -18.03 -23.36 10.89
N GLU A 130 -16.86 -23.42 10.26
CA GLU A 130 -15.88 -24.50 10.44
C GLU A 130 -14.65 -24.02 11.21
N PRO A 131 -13.92 -24.90 11.91
CA PRO A 131 -12.60 -24.55 12.42
C PRO A 131 -11.62 -24.23 11.28
N GLN A 132 -10.55 -23.50 11.61
CA GLN A 132 -9.41 -23.36 10.71
C GLN A 132 -8.78 -24.74 10.44
N TYR A 133 -8.50 -25.07 9.18
CA TYR A 133 -7.78 -26.30 8.83
C TYR A 133 -6.32 -26.26 9.29
N ARG A 134 -5.74 -25.06 9.27
CA ARG A 134 -4.47 -24.74 9.94
C ARG A 134 -4.55 -23.34 10.55
N PRO A 135 -3.81 -23.06 11.62
CA PRO A 135 -3.75 -21.72 12.19
C PRO A 135 -3.32 -20.66 11.17
N MET A 136 -3.92 -19.48 11.24
CA MET A 136 -3.44 -18.26 10.58
C MET A 136 -2.02 -17.92 11.06
N THR A 137 -1.12 -17.63 10.11
CA THR A 137 0.28 -17.29 10.40
C THR A 137 0.60 -15.82 10.14
N ILE A 138 1.73 -15.32 10.67
CA ILE A 138 2.25 -13.99 10.33
C ILE A 138 2.51 -13.85 8.83
N HIS A 139 3.02 -14.91 8.19
CA HIS A 139 3.20 -14.94 6.74
C HIS A 139 1.88 -14.70 6.00
N ASP A 140 0.78 -15.32 6.45
CA ASP A 140 -0.53 -15.14 5.82
C ASP A 140 -1.05 -13.72 5.96
N LEU A 141 -0.75 -13.03 7.07
CA LEU A 141 -1.10 -11.62 7.24
C LEU A 141 -0.38 -10.74 6.20
N MET A 142 0.92 -10.97 6.03
CA MET A 142 1.77 -10.15 5.15
C MET A 142 1.44 -10.33 3.67
N ARG A 143 0.96 -11.50 3.27
CA ARG A 143 0.62 -11.83 1.87
C ARG A 143 -0.89 -11.90 1.59
N HIS A 144 -1.74 -11.40 2.50
CA HIS A 144 -3.20 -11.38 2.34
C HIS A 144 -3.86 -12.75 2.09
N THR A 145 -3.37 -13.80 2.76
CA THR A 145 -3.95 -15.16 2.72
C THR A 145 -4.48 -15.62 4.07
N SER A 146 -4.78 -14.68 4.97
CA SER A 146 -5.17 -14.96 6.35
C SER A 146 -6.62 -15.45 6.51
N GLY A 147 -7.45 -15.28 5.47
CA GLY A 147 -8.89 -15.48 5.55
C GLY A 147 -9.68 -14.24 5.98
N LEU A 148 -9.01 -13.17 6.42
CA LEU A 148 -9.65 -11.88 6.66
C LEU A 148 -10.08 -11.24 5.35
N THR A 149 -10.99 -10.26 5.43
CA THR A 149 -11.47 -9.47 4.29
C THR A 149 -11.57 -7.99 4.65
N TYR A 150 -12.22 -7.19 3.80
CA TYR A 150 -12.71 -5.84 4.11
C TYR A 150 -14.23 -5.82 4.06
N ALA A 151 -14.81 -4.87 4.80
CA ALA A 151 -16.21 -4.54 4.72
C ALA A 151 -16.66 -4.22 3.29
N SER A 152 -17.82 -4.75 2.89
CA SER A 152 -18.49 -4.40 1.63
C SER A 152 -20.00 -4.56 1.82
N PRO A 153 -20.78 -3.47 1.81
CA PRO A 153 -22.22 -3.53 2.02
C PRO A 153 -22.90 -4.44 1.00
N GLY A 154 -23.77 -5.35 1.47
CA GLY A 154 -24.58 -6.20 0.60
C GLY A 154 -23.83 -7.24 -0.25
N ALA A 155 -22.52 -7.40 -0.07
CA ALA A 155 -21.72 -8.36 -0.85
C ALA A 155 -21.88 -9.81 -0.35
N ASN A 156 -21.60 -10.04 0.94
CA ASN A 156 -21.90 -11.31 1.62
C ASN A 156 -22.02 -11.07 3.14
N PRO A 157 -22.61 -12.02 3.90
CA PRO A 157 -22.85 -11.85 5.34
C PRO A 157 -21.58 -11.58 6.16
N ILE A 158 -20.43 -12.13 5.77
CA ILE A 158 -19.17 -11.93 6.48
C ILE A 158 -18.66 -10.50 6.27
N LYS A 159 -18.65 -10.01 5.02
CA LYS A 159 -18.28 -8.62 4.73
C LYS A 159 -19.25 -7.61 5.36
N GLN A 160 -20.53 -7.96 5.50
CA GLN A 160 -21.51 -7.14 6.21
C GLN A 160 -21.22 -7.08 7.71
N SER A 161 -20.85 -8.20 8.34
CA SER A 161 -20.54 -8.25 9.77
C SER A 161 -19.40 -7.31 10.20
N TYR A 162 -18.47 -7.00 9.29
CA TYR A 162 -17.40 -6.02 9.54
C TYR A 162 -17.98 -4.60 9.74
N ILE A 163 -19.03 -4.25 8.98
CA ILE A 163 -19.74 -2.97 9.10
C ILE A 163 -20.52 -2.94 10.41
N ASP A 164 -21.27 -4.01 10.68
CA ASP A 164 -22.16 -4.10 11.85
C ASP A 164 -21.34 -4.04 13.16
N MET A 165 -20.17 -4.69 13.19
CA MET A 165 -19.23 -4.63 14.31
C MET A 165 -18.39 -3.36 14.37
N LYS A 166 -18.53 -2.45 13.39
CA LYS A 166 -17.76 -1.21 13.29
C LYS A 166 -16.25 -1.47 13.42
N VAL A 167 -15.73 -2.45 12.66
CA VAL A 167 -14.30 -2.81 12.72
C VAL A 167 -13.39 -1.68 12.21
N ALA A 168 -13.94 -0.76 11.41
CA ALA A 168 -13.24 0.39 10.86
C ALA A 168 -13.50 1.70 11.64
N ASP A 169 -13.98 1.62 12.88
CA ASP A 169 -14.13 2.78 13.76
C ASP A 169 -12.78 3.47 13.97
N ARG A 170 -12.71 4.78 13.74
CA ARG A 170 -11.45 5.55 13.83
C ARG A 170 -11.12 6.00 15.25
N SER A 171 -12.06 5.86 16.19
CA SER A 171 -11.90 6.23 17.60
C SER A 171 -11.34 5.10 18.47
N GLN A 172 -11.22 3.89 17.93
CA GLN A 172 -10.70 2.71 18.64
C GLN A 172 -9.17 2.60 18.56
N THR A 173 -8.58 1.71 19.34
CA THR A 173 -7.17 1.31 19.28
C THR A 173 -6.97 0.09 18.36
N ASN A 174 -5.71 -0.23 18.03
CA ASN A 174 -5.38 -1.46 17.30
C ASN A 174 -5.78 -2.73 18.07
N ALA A 175 -5.74 -2.70 19.40
CA ALA A 175 -6.17 -3.81 20.25
C ALA A 175 -7.69 -4.05 20.14
N GLU A 176 -8.50 -3.01 20.31
CA GLU A 176 -9.96 -3.10 20.19
C GLU A 176 -10.39 -3.54 18.79
N MET A 177 -9.70 -3.06 17.75
CA MET A 177 -9.92 -3.51 16.37
C MET A 177 -9.64 -5.01 16.23
N ALA A 178 -8.51 -5.50 16.75
CA ALA A 178 -8.15 -6.91 16.73
C ALA A 178 -9.15 -7.78 17.50
N ASP A 179 -9.65 -7.30 18.65
CA ASP A 179 -10.67 -8.01 19.45
C ASP A 179 -12.00 -8.12 18.72
N LYS A 180 -12.39 -7.10 17.94
CA LYS A 180 -13.57 -7.16 17.07
C LYS A 180 -13.35 -8.18 15.94
N LEU A 181 -12.21 -8.12 15.26
CA LEU A 181 -11.89 -9.08 14.18
C LEU A 181 -11.89 -10.54 14.67
N ALA A 182 -11.38 -10.80 15.88
CA ALA A 182 -11.35 -12.15 16.45
C ALA A 182 -12.74 -12.73 16.76
N LYS A 183 -13.79 -11.89 16.80
CA LYS A 183 -15.19 -12.32 17.00
C LYS A 183 -15.91 -12.61 15.69
N LEU A 184 -15.31 -12.24 14.55
CA LEU A 184 -15.89 -12.43 13.23
C LEU A 184 -15.39 -13.73 12.61
N ALA A 185 -16.22 -14.34 11.76
CA ALA A 185 -15.78 -15.45 10.95
C ALA A 185 -14.81 -14.97 9.84
N LEU A 186 -13.82 -15.81 9.52
CA LEU A 186 -12.97 -15.64 8.36
C LEU A 186 -13.77 -15.96 7.09
N LEU A 187 -13.49 -15.23 6.02
CA LEU A 187 -14.12 -15.45 4.71
C LEU A 187 -13.54 -16.68 3.99
N TYR A 188 -12.26 -16.96 4.21
CA TYR A 188 -11.57 -18.11 3.61
C TYR A 188 -10.71 -18.83 4.65
N GLN A 189 -10.38 -20.08 4.36
CA GLN A 189 -9.40 -20.83 5.16
C GLN A 189 -8.02 -20.14 5.06
N PRO A 190 -7.26 -20.01 6.15
CA PRO A 190 -5.90 -19.46 6.08
C PRO A 190 -5.02 -20.24 5.10
N GLY A 191 -4.38 -19.53 4.18
CA GLY A 191 -3.47 -20.06 3.18
C GLY A 191 -4.09 -20.48 1.85
N THR A 192 -5.41 -20.43 1.69
CA THR A 192 -6.06 -20.99 0.49
C THR A 192 -6.44 -19.97 -0.57
N THR A 193 -6.64 -18.71 -0.15
CA THR A 193 -7.18 -17.65 -1.00
C THR A 193 -6.45 -16.35 -0.72
N TRP A 194 -5.97 -15.69 -1.76
CA TRP A 194 -5.55 -14.30 -1.70
C TRP A 194 -6.79 -13.40 -1.68
N GLU A 195 -7.02 -12.72 -0.57
CA GLU A 195 -8.12 -11.79 -0.37
C GLU A 195 -7.59 -10.51 0.29
N TYR A 196 -7.71 -9.40 -0.45
CA TYR A 196 -7.29 -8.10 0.05
C TYR A 196 -8.13 -7.67 1.26
N SER A 197 -7.45 -7.34 2.36
CA SER A 197 -8.07 -7.42 3.69
C SER A 197 -7.43 -6.55 4.76
N MET A 198 -8.06 -6.51 5.94
CA MET A 198 -7.53 -5.92 7.18
C MET A 198 -6.32 -6.68 7.78
N SER A 199 -5.71 -7.60 7.04
CA SER A 199 -4.56 -8.39 7.52
C SER A 199 -3.40 -7.51 7.99
N THR A 200 -3.12 -6.40 7.31
CA THR A 200 -2.03 -5.49 7.71
C THR A 200 -2.41 -4.61 8.90
N ASP A 201 -3.71 -4.36 9.13
CA ASP A 201 -4.16 -3.70 10.37
C ASP A 201 -3.90 -4.62 11.57
N LEU A 202 -4.21 -5.91 11.43
CA LEU A 202 -3.89 -6.92 12.45
C LEU A 202 -2.37 -7.13 12.60
N LEU A 203 -1.61 -7.08 11.52
CA LEU A 203 -0.14 -7.09 11.57
C LEU A 203 0.40 -5.91 12.38
N GLY A 204 -0.20 -4.73 12.25
CA GLY A 204 0.11 -3.58 13.10
C GLY A 204 -0.05 -3.88 14.58
N ARG A 205 -1.11 -4.60 14.97
CA ARG A 205 -1.29 -5.07 16.35
C ARG A 205 -0.24 -6.11 16.76
N VAL A 206 0.17 -7.01 15.86
CA VAL A 206 1.27 -7.95 16.13
C VAL A 206 2.57 -7.19 16.40
N VAL A 207 2.89 -6.15 15.62
CA VAL A 207 4.07 -5.30 15.86
C VAL A 207 4.01 -4.68 17.26
N GLU A 208 2.85 -4.19 17.69
CA GLU A 208 2.70 -3.64 19.05
C GLU A 208 2.99 -4.67 20.14
N VAL A 209 2.43 -5.88 20.02
CA VAL A 209 2.63 -6.94 21.01
C VAL A 209 4.09 -7.41 21.02
N ALA A 210 4.66 -7.70 19.86
CA ALA A 210 6.01 -8.26 19.75
C ALA A 210 7.11 -7.24 20.11
N SER A 211 6.86 -5.94 19.89
CA SER A 211 7.81 -4.88 20.25
C SER A 211 7.62 -4.31 21.66
N GLY A 212 6.42 -4.41 22.23
CA GLY A 212 6.03 -3.69 23.44
C GLY A 212 5.84 -2.18 23.24
N MET A 213 5.80 -1.70 21.98
CA MET A 213 5.69 -0.28 21.64
C MET A 213 4.37 0.01 20.88
N PRO A 214 3.76 1.20 21.05
CA PRO A 214 2.71 1.65 20.15
C PRO A 214 3.18 1.68 18.68
N LEU A 215 2.31 1.30 17.74
CA LEU A 215 2.69 1.14 16.32
C LEU A 215 3.26 2.42 15.71
N ASP A 216 2.65 3.56 16.01
CA ASP A 216 3.10 4.87 15.53
C ASP A 216 4.49 5.21 16.07
N LYS A 217 4.78 4.91 17.34
CA LYS A 217 6.09 5.11 17.96
C LYS A 217 7.16 4.17 17.44
N PHE A 218 6.84 2.90 17.23
CA PHE A 218 7.77 1.96 16.61
C PHE A 218 8.17 2.45 15.21
N ILE A 219 7.19 2.80 14.36
CA ILE A 219 7.46 3.29 13.00
C ILE A 219 8.24 4.61 13.03
N GLU A 220 7.88 5.53 13.93
CA GLU A 220 8.57 6.81 14.09
C GLU A 220 10.05 6.61 14.45
N GLU A 221 10.34 5.83 15.48
CA GLU A 221 11.69 5.66 16.02
C GLU A 221 12.58 4.75 15.19
N ARG A 222 12.01 3.69 14.62
CA ARG A 222 12.76 2.61 13.97
C ARG A 222 12.84 2.77 12.45
N ILE A 223 11.93 3.52 11.82
CA ILE A 223 11.86 3.66 10.37
C ILE A 223 11.95 5.11 9.92
N THR A 224 10.98 5.96 10.29
CA THR A 224 10.87 7.28 9.66
C THR A 224 11.92 8.26 10.17
N LYS A 225 12.27 8.28 11.46
CA LYS A 225 13.39 9.10 11.97
C LYS A 225 14.74 8.71 11.37
N PRO A 226 15.17 7.43 11.42
CA PRO A 226 16.46 7.05 10.84
C PRO A 226 16.53 7.28 9.33
N LEU A 227 15.41 7.11 8.63
CA LEU A 227 15.30 7.45 7.21
C LEU A 227 14.97 8.92 6.97
N LYS A 228 14.94 9.81 7.96
CA LYS A 228 14.66 11.26 7.77
C LYS A 228 13.35 11.56 7.00
N MET A 229 12.33 10.72 7.18
CA MET A 229 10.99 10.86 6.59
C MET A 229 10.10 11.71 7.52
N GLY A 230 10.44 12.99 7.69
CA GLY A 230 9.87 13.87 8.72
C GLY A 230 8.40 14.28 8.50
N ASP A 231 7.82 13.96 7.35
CA ASP A 231 6.43 14.23 7.00
C ASP A 231 5.61 12.93 6.84
N THR A 232 6.15 11.80 7.30
CA THR A 232 5.50 10.48 7.26
C THR A 232 5.15 10.00 8.65
N ALA A 233 3.85 9.91 8.93
CA ALA A 233 3.32 9.56 10.24
C ALA A 233 1.84 9.16 10.12
N PHE A 234 1.22 8.74 11.23
CA PHE A 234 -0.24 8.57 11.32
C PHE A 234 -0.99 9.89 11.52
N GLU A 235 -0.29 10.93 11.98
CA GLU A 235 -0.83 12.27 12.22
C GLU A 235 0.12 13.34 11.68
N VAL A 236 -0.44 14.45 11.20
CA VAL A 236 0.31 15.61 10.73
C VAL A 236 0.40 16.66 11.84
N GLY A 237 1.60 17.25 12.00
CA GLY A 237 1.81 18.39 12.90
C GLY A 237 0.93 19.59 12.55
N ALA A 238 0.52 20.38 13.54
CA ALA A 238 -0.38 21.52 13.34
C ALA A 238 0.22 22.60 12.41
N ASP A 239 1.53 22.73 12.40
CA ASP A 239 2.33 23.62 11.54
C ASP A 239 2.34 23.19 10.06
N LYS A 240 2.01 21.93 9.76
CA LYS A 240 2.08 21.35 8.40
C LYS A 240 0.73 21.23 7.71
N LYS A 241 -0.37 21.60 8.39
CA LYS A 241 -1.75 21.44 7.89
C LYS A 241 -1.97 22.09 6.52
N ALA A 242 -1.36 23.25 6.27
CA ALA A 242 -1.50 23.99 5.01
C ALA A 242 -0.90 23.26 3.78
N ARG A 243 -0.09 22.22 4.00
CA ARG A 243 0.53 21.39 2.96
C ARG A 243 -0.34 20.20 2.55
N GLY A 244 -1.51 20.00 3.16
CA GLY A 244 -2.39 18.86 2.88
C GLY A 244 -3.03 18.88 1.50
N ALA A 245 -2.98 17.76 0.78
CA ALA A 245 -3.75 17.55 -0.44
C ALA A 245 -5.22 17.25 -0.13
N ARG A 246 -6.11 17.97 -0.81
CA ARG A 246 -7.56 17.80 -0.81
C ARG A 246 -8.00 17.06 -2.08
N PRO A 247 -8.99 16.17 -1.99
CA PRO A 247 -9.53 15.53 -3.17
C PRO A 247 -10.30 16.50 -4.06
N MET A 248 -10.36 16.20 -5.35
CA MET A 248 -11.35 16.81 -6.22
C MET A 248 -12.75 16.30 -5.90
N LYS A 249 -13.77 17.09 -6.22
CA LYS A 249 -15.16 16.65 -6.27
C LYS A 249 -15.34 15.61 -7.40
N GLU A 250 -16.06 14.53 -7.13
CA GLU A 250 -16.29 13.41 -8.05
C GLU A 250 -17.81 13.11 -8.20
N GLY A 251 -18.18 12.42 -9.28
CA GLY A 251 -19.56 11.98 -9.54
C GLY A 251 -20.50 13.06 -10.11
N SER A 252 -21.72 12.67 -10.49
CA SER A 252 -22.72 13.57 -11.10
C SER A 252 -23.20 14.69 -10.18
N LYS A 253 -23.07 14.49 -8.86
CA LYS A 253 -23.40 15.49 -7.83
C LYS A 253 -22.22 16.36 -7.40
N ASN A 254 -21.02 16.15 -7.97
CA ASN A 254 -19.79 16.84 -7.58
C ASN A 254 -19.55 16.81 -6.07
N GLU A 255 -19.67 15.63 -5.46
CA GLU A 255 -19.45 15.43 -4.03
C GLU A 255 -17.97 15.13 -3.77
N MET A 256 -17.48 15.55 -2.60
CA MET A 256 -16.10 15.27 -2.21
C MET A 256 -16.01 13.80 -1.76
N PRO A 257 -15.10 12.98 -2.31
CA PRO A 257 -14.91 11.61 -1.85
C PRO A 257 -14.58 11.60 -0.35
N ALA A 258 -14.99 10.54 0.35
CA ALA A 258 -14.79 10.37 1.79
C ALA A 258 -13.31 10.05 2.15
N ILE A 259 -12.42 10.96 1.79
CA ILE A 259 -10.99 10.94 2.13
C ILE A 259 -10.84 11.72 3.43
N PRO A 260 -10.29 11.11 4.49
CA PRO A 260 -9.86 11.84 5.67
C PRO A 260 -9.06 13.08 5.32
N ASP A 261 -9.35 14.20 5.97
CA ASP A 261 -8.41 15.30 5.87
C ASP A 261 -7.07 14.87 6.47
N VAL A 262 -5.95 15.39 5.95
CA VAL A 262 -4.62 15.08 6.53
C VAL A 262 -4.51 15.54 7.99
N THR A 263 -5.38 16.47 8.41
CA THR A 263 -5.41 17.02 9.76
C THR A 263 -6.33 16.26 10.72
N ASP A 264 -7.15 15.33 10.20
CA ASP A 264 -7.99 14.47 11.04
C ASP A 264 -7.12 13.59 11.93
N LYS A 265 -7.46 13.56 13.23
CA LYS A 265 -6.81 12.72 14.23
C LYS A 265 -7.65 11.50 14.53
N PHE A 266 -7.02 10.33 14.52
CA PHE A 266 -7.68 9.05 14.78
C PHE A 266 -6.96 8.35 15.91
N ALA A 267 -7.66 7.87 16.94
CA ALA A 267 -7.02 6.99 17.92
C ALA A 267 -6.50 5.71 17.24
N TRP A 268 -7.18 5.27 16.18
CA TRP A 268 -6.82 4.07 15.44
C TRP A 268 -5.61 4.29 14.53
N ARG A 269 -4.49 3.65 14.86
CA ARG A 269 -3.28 3.59 14.02
C ARG A 269 -3.40 2.46 13.00
N SER A 270 -4.33 2.61 12.05
CA SER A 270 -4.63 1.60 11.00
C SER A 270 -3.38 1.23 10.19
N GLY A 271 -2.82 0.05 10.45
CA GLY A 271 -1.67 -0.46 9.70
C GLY A 271 -1.95 -0.75 8.23
N GLY A 272 -3.23 -0.84 7.85
CA GLY A 272 -3.68 -1.04 6.48
C GLY A 272 -3.86 0.25 5.68
N GLY A 273 -3.93 1.42 6.31
CA GLY A 273 -4.33 2.65 5.61
C GLY A 273 -4.20 3.99 6.32
N GLY A 274 -3.65 4.04 7.53
CA GLY A 274 -3.76 5.22 8.41
C GLY A 274 -2.78 6.36 8.15
N MET A 275 -1.69 6.13 7.40
CA MET A 275 -0.59 7.08 7.32
C MET A 275 -0.80 8.20 6.30
N VAL A 276 -0.04 9.27 6.51
CA VAL A 276 0.26 10.32 5.53
C VAL A 276 1.73 10.26 5.13
N SER A 277 2.09 10.85 3.99
CA SER A 277 3.49 11.01 3.56
C SER A 277 3.62 12.08 2.47
N THR A 278 4.84 12.34 2.01
CA THR A 278 5.17 13.14 0.82
C THR A 278 5.84 12.26 -0.23
N ALA A 279 5.92 12.74 -1.47
CA ALA A 279 6.65 12.02 -2.51
C ALA A 279 8.15 11.86 -2.15
N ALA A 280 8.75 12.86 -1.51
CA ALA A 280 10.15 12.84 -1.11
C ALA A 280 10.42 11.82 0.02
N ASP A 281 9.59 11.81 1.06
CA ASP A 281 9.71 10.84 2.15
C ASP A 281 9.57 9.40 1.63
N TYR A 282 8.54 9.14 0.83
CA TYR A 282 8.30 7.81 0.31
C TYR A 282 9.42 7.38 -0.67
N ALA A 283 10.02 8.33 -1.39
CA ALA A 283 11.21 8.06 -2.20
C ALA A 283 12.42 7.63 -1.36
N ARG A 284 12.57 8.10 -0.12
CA ARG A 284 13.64 7.62 0.78
C ARG A 284 13.38 6.20 1.27
N PHE A 285 12.14 5.86 1.55
CA PHE A 285 11.75 4.47 1.80
C PHE A 285 12.12 3.57 0.62
N LEU A 286 11.78 3.96 -0.62
CA LEU A 286 12.13 3.18 -1.81
C LEU A 286 13.63 3.16 -2.11
N GLN A 287 14.35 4.25 -1.86
CA GLN A 287 15.81 4.27 -2.01
C GLN A 287 16.50 3.34 -1.00
N MET A 288 15.98 3.23 0.23
CA MET A 288 16.44 2.25 1.22
C MET A 288 16.26 0.81 0.71
N PHE A 289 15.12 0.51 0.09
CA PHE A 289 14.88 -0.78 -0.58
C PHE A 289 15.84 -1.00 -1.76
N ALA A 290 16.01 0.00 -2.63
CA ALA A 290 16.94 -0.05 -3.78
C ALA A 290 18.40 -0.28 -3.36
N ASN A 291 18.77 0.17 -2.17
CA ASN A 291 20.09 -0.02 -1.59
C ASN A 291 20.21 -1.31 -0.74
N GLY A 292 19.22 -2.20 -0.78
CA GLY A 292 19.25 -3.47 -0.07
C GLY A 292 19.18 -3.32 1.45
N GLY A 293 18.31 -2.44 1.95
CA GLY A 293 17.99 -2.32 3.36
C GLY A 293 18.67 -1.17 4.10
N GLN A 294 19.33 -0.23 3.40
CA GLN A 294 20.11 0.84 4.01
C GLN A 294 20.03 2.19 3.26
N LEU A 295 20.16 3.30 3.96
CA LEU A 295 20.26 4.65 3.38
C LEU A 295 21.04 5.58 4.32
N ASP A 296 21.86 6.47 3.76
CA ASP A 296 22.64 7.48 4.51
C ASP A 296 23.44 6.90 5.71
N GLY A 297 24.03 5.71 5.54
CA GLY A 297 24.83 5.04 6.58
C GLY A 297 24.00 4.30 7.64
N VAL A 298 22.66 4.34 7.57
CA VAL A 298 21.78 3.58 8.44
C VAL A 298 21.27 2.34 7.72
N ARG A 299 21.41 1.16 8.34
CA ARG A 299 20.80 -0.10 7.89
C ARG A 299 19.59 -0.41 8.77
N LEU A 300 18.43 -0.62 8.15
CA LEU A 300 17.21 -1.04 8.85
C LEU A 300 17.02 -2.55 8.82
N VAL A 301 17.32 -3.18 7.69
CA VAL A 301 17.23 -4.63 7.49
C VAL A 301 18.35 -5.14 6.58
N SER A 302 18.57 -6.45 6.57
CA SER A 302 19.49 -7.09 5.62
C SER A 302 18.97 -7.03 4.18
N ARG A 303 19.89 -7.13 3.21
CA ARG A 303 19.54 -7.31 1.80
C ARG A 303 18.64 -8.54 1.58
N LYS A 304 18.87 -9.63 2.33
CA LYS A 304 18.08 -10.87 2.22
C LYS A 304 16.64 -10.71 2.69
N THR A 305 16.40 -9.82 3.66
CA THR A 305 15.04 -9.44 4.05
C THR A 305 14.33 -8.67 2.95
N ILE A 306 15.02 -7.74 2.26
CA ILE A 306 14.44 -7.09 1.07
C ILE A 306 14.14 -8.11 -0.02
N ASP A 307 15.08 -9.00 -0.35
CA ASP A 307 14.89 -10.08 -1.34
C ASP A 307 13.62 -10.91 -1.00
N LEU A 308 13.43 -11.25 0.28
CA LEU A 308 12.28 -12.03 0.76
C LEU A 308 10.97 -11.24 0.67
N MET A 309 10.97 -9.96 1.06
CA MET A 309 9.76 -9.13 1.01
C MET A 309 9.23 -8.95 -0.41
N THR A 310 10.13 -8.87 -1.38
CA THR A 310 9.80 -8.54 -2.78
C THR A 310 9.76 -9.77 -3.69
N ALA A 311 9.89 -10.97 -3.14
CA ALA A 311 9.66 -12.22 -3.87
C ALA A 311 8.16 -12.55 -3.88
N ASP A 312 7.68 -13.22 -4.93
CA ASP A 312 6.32 -13.76 -4.91
C ASP A 312 6.21 -14.83 -3.81
N ALA A 313 5.31 -14.58 -2.86
CA ALA A 313 5.09 -15.42 -1.70
C ALA A 313 3.82 -16.26 -1.84
N LEU A 314 3.13 -16.19 -2.99
CA LEU A 314 1.91 -16.95 -3.24
C LEU A 314 2.21 -18.38 -3.71
N PRO A 315 1.55 -19.40 -3.11
CA PRO A 315 1.60 -20.75 -3.64
C PRO A 315 1.00 -20.83 -5.06
N PRO A 316 1.48 -21.74 -5.93
CA PRO A 316 0.98 -21.86 -7.30
C PRO A 316 -0.52 -22.18 -7.42
N ASP A 317 -1.10 -22.82 -6.40
CA ASP A 317 -2.51 -23.23 -6.33
C ASP A 317 -3.41 -22.23 -5.58
N ILE A 318 -2.88 -21.05 -5.25
CA ILE A 318 -3.66 -20.03 -4.54
C ILE A 318 -4.89 -19.62 -5.35
N LYS A 319 -6.03 -19.50 -4.67
CA LYS A 319 -7.26 -18.95 -5.27
C LYS A 319 -7.26 -17.43 -5.14
N MET A 320 -7.96 -16.75 -6.04
CA MET A 320 -8.23 -15.32 -5.90
C MET A 320 -9.61 -15.11 -5.30
N GLY A 321 -9.71 -14.18 -4.34
CA GLY A 321 -10.98 -13.77 -3.76
C GLY A 321 -11.92 -13.16 -4.80
N ALA A 322 -13.24 -13.24 -4.54
CA ALA A 322 -14.25 -12.87 -5.51
C ALA A 322 -14.22 -11.38 -5.92
N ASP A 323 -13.66 -10.50 -5.09
CA ASP A 323 -13.60 -9.06 -5.34
C ASP A 323 -12.28 -8.59 -5.97
N MET A 324 -11.35 -9.50 -6.25
CA MET A 324 -9.99 -9.12 -6.66
C MET A 324 -9.94 -8.58 -8.09
N PHE A 325 -10.94 -8.88 -8.91
CA PHE A 325 -11.11 -8.28 -10.24
C PHE A 325 -11.15 -6.74 -10.23
N ARG A 326 -11.49 -6.12 -9.09
CA ARG A 326 -11.54 -4.65 -8.93
C ARG A 326 -10.17 -3.98 -9.04
N PHE A 327 -9.09 -4.75 -8.98
CA PHE A 327 -7.72 -4.27 -9.24
C PHE A 327 -7.37 -4.25 -10.73
N GLU A 328 -8.20 -4.89 -11.58
CA GLU A 328 -8.03 -4.95 -13.04
C GLU A 328 -6.59 -5.32 -13.43
N ALA A 329 -5.91 -4.49 -14.23
CA ALA A 329 -4.57 -4.77 -14.69
C ALA A 329 -3.51 -4.82 -13.56
N LEU A 330 -3.84 -4.34 -12.36
CA LEU A 330 -2.96 -4.36 -11.19
C LEU A 330 -3.33 -5.47 -10.20
N GLU A 331 -4.18 -6.42 -10.60
CA GLU A 331 -4.51 -7.58 -9.77
C GLU A 331 -3.26 -8.48 -9.59
N PRO A 332 -2.87 -8.81 -8.34
CA PRO A 332 -1.73 -9.67 -8.07
C PRO A 332 -2.08 -11.15 -8.25
N SER A 333 -2.38 -11.53 -9.49
CA SER A 333 -2.79 -12.88 -9.87
C SER A 333 -1.98 -13.42 -11.03
N ALA A 334 -1.87 -14.75 -11.10
CA ALA A 334 -1.19 -15.44 -12.19
C ALA A 334 -1.82 -15.12 -13.56
N ALA A 335 -3.14 -14.89 -13.61
CA ALA A 335 -3.85 -14.47 -14.81
C ALA A 335 -3.36 -13.11 -15.36
N MET A 336 -2.85 -12.25 -14.49
CA MET A 336 -2.23 -10.97 -14.86
C MET A 336 -0.70 -11.04 -14.90
N GLY A 337 -0.10 -12.24 -14.78
CA GLY A 337 1.35 -12.44 -14.76
C GLY A 337 2.03 -11.92 -13.50
N GLN A 338 1.27 -11.84 -12.40
CA GLN A 338 1.68 -11.22 -11.15
C GLN A 338 1.44 -12.17 -9.97
N GLY A 339 2.04 -11.84 -8.85
CA GLY A 339 1.80 -12.47 -7.56
C GLY A 339 1.86 -11.42 -6.45
N PHE A 340 2.07 -11.87 -5.22
CA PHE A 340 2.11 -11.00 -4.07
C PHE A 340 3.18 -11.45 -3.08
N GLY A 341 4.09 -10.56 -2.75
CA GLY A 341 5.12 -10.76 -1.75
C GLY A 341 4.67 -10.37 -0.34
N LEU A 342 5.61 -9.93 0.49
CA LEU A 342 5.31 -9.45 1.84
C LEU A 342 5.05 -7.94 1.78
N GLY A 343 3.79 -7.59 1.53
CA GLY A 343 3.32 -6.20 1.47
C GLY A 343 3.34 -5.54 0.08
N PHE A 344 3.66 -6.29 -0.98
CA PHE A 344 3.76 -5.77 -2.35
C PHE A 344 3.15 -6.73 -3.38
N ALA A 345 2.51 -6.19 -4.41
CA ALA A 345 2.34 -6.95 -5.65
C ALA A 345 3.69 -7.09 -6.34
N VAL A 346 3.94 -8.24 -6.97
CA VAL A 346 5.19 -8.56 -7.66
C VAL A 346 4.88 -9.04 -9.06
N ARG A 347 5.56 -8.49 -10.07
CA ARG A 347 5.46 -8.97 -11.45
C ARG A 347 6.31 -10.22 -11.64
N ASN A 348 5.72 -11.32 -12.09
CA ASN A 348 6.43 -12.58 -12.27
C ASN A 348 6.92 -12.77 -13.72
N VAL A 349 6.10 -12.37 -14.70
CA VAL A 349 6.37 -12.62 -16.12
C VAL A 349 6.13 -11.36 -16.96
N GLN A 350 6.84 -11.26 -18.08
CA GLN A 350 6.68 -10.19 -19.05
C GLN A 350 5.57 -10.52 -20.05
N GLY A 351 4.79 -9.52 -20.47
CA GLY A 351 3.84 -9.64 -21.58
C GLY A 351 2.43 -10.13 -21.24
N VAL A 352 2.22 -10.84 -20.13
CA VAL A 352 0.86 -11.24 -19.69
C VAL A 352 0.08 -10.02 -19.18
N ASN A 353 0.72 -9.19 -18.37
CA ASN A 353 0.15 -7.94 -17.92
C ASN A 353 0.16 -6.91 -19.06
N PRO A 354 -0.92 -6.13 -19.28
CA PRO A 354 -0.98 -5.16 -20.36
C PRO A 354 -0.13 -3.90 -20.09
N LEU A 355 0.30 -3.67 -18.84
CA LEU A 355 1.12 -2.52 -18.47
C LEU A 355 2.62 -2.84 -18.62
N PRO A 356 3.45 -1.88 -19.03
CA PRO A 356 4.89 -2.06 -19.10
C PRO A 356 5.49 -2.20 -17.69
N GLY A 357 6.57 -2.98 -17.63
CA GLY A 357 7.24 -3.36 -16.41
C GLY A 357 8.20 -4.51 -16.64
N SER A 358 9.00 -4.80 -15.63
CA SER A 358 9.99 -5.88 -15.66
C SER A 358 9.62 -6.98 -14.70
N PRO A 359 9.91 -8.27 -15.00
CA PRO A 359 9.84 -9.31 -13.99
C PRO A 359 10.67 -8.93 -12.75
N ASN A 360 10.08 -9.12 -11.58
CA ASN A 360 10.50 -8.70 -10.25
C ASN A 360 10.34 -7.21 -9.93
N ASP A 361 9.68 -6.42 -10.79
CA ASP A 361 9.15 -5.13 -10.33
C ASP A 361 8.07 -5.37 -9.27
N TYR A 362 8.03 -4.50 -8.27
CA TYR A 362 7.06 -4.59 -7.19
C TYR A 362 6.44 -3.23 -6.89
N TYR A 363 5.19 -3.26 -6.46
CA TYR A 363 4.39 -2.06 -6.34
C TYR A 363 3.27 -2.22 -5.33
N TRP A 364 2.71 -1.07 -4.93
CA TRP A 364 1.39 -1.00 -4.32
C TRP A 364 0.80 0.40 -4.51
N GLY A 365 -0.46 0.60 -4.10
CA GLY A 365 -1.11 1.89 -4.21
C GLY A 365 -2.11 2.16 -3.10
N GLY A 366 -2.40 3.44 -2.86
CA GLY A 366 -3.41 3.90 -1.91
C GLY A 366 -4.78 4.10 -2.56
N ALA A 367 -5.86 3.81 -1.84
CA ALA A 367 -7.23 3.99 -2.36
C ALA A 367 -7.52 5.42 -2.86
N TYR A 368 -6.78 6.41 -2.37
CA TYR A 368 -7.00 7.81 -2.66
C TYR A 368 -6.28 8.35 -3.91
N GLY A 369 -5.45 7.53 -4.56
CA GLY A 369 -4.79 7.89 -5.83
C GLY A 369 -3.27 7.77 -5.81
N THR A 370 -2.66 7.69 -4.62
CA THR A 370 -1.23 7.48 -4.48
C THR A 370 -0.79 6.11 -5.03
N TYR A 371 0.41 6.03 -5.58
CA TYR A 371 0.97 4.85 -6.21
C TYR A 371 2.50 4.89 -6.19
N PHE A 372 3.13 3.73 -6.11
CA PHE A 372 4.55 3.60 -6.37
C PHE A 372 4.84 2.29 -7.07
N TRP A 373 5.99 2.21 -7.73
CA TRP A 373 6.62 0.94 -8.05
C TRP A 373 8.14 1.08 -7.98
N HIS A 374 8.82 -0.04 -7.78
CA HIS A 374 10.26 -0.16 -7.93
C HIS A 374 10.54 -1.32 -8.86
N ASP A 375 11.33 -1.05 -9.89
CA ASP A 375 11.84 -1.99 -10.86
C ASP A 375 13.36 -2.17 -10.62
N PRO A 376 13.75 -3.25 -9.93
CA PRO A 376 15.16 -3.51 -9.64
C PRO A 376 16.00 -3.77 -10.89
N ARG A 377 15.41 -4.31 -11.98
CA ARG A 377 16.14 -4.56 -13.23
C ARG A 377 16.54 -3.24 -13.88
N GLU A 378 15.61 -2.29 -13.86
CA GLU A 378 15.84 -0.94 -14.35
C GLU A 378 16.55 -0.02 -13.36
N ARG A 379 16.81 -0.50 -12.14
CA ARG A 379 17.36 0.26 -11.02
C ARG A 379 16.59 1.56 -10.81
N MET A 380 15.27 1.48 -10.93
CA MET A 380 14.37 2.61 -11.03
C MET A 380 13.19 2.46 -10.08
N TYR A 381 12.84 3.51 -9.36
CA TYR A 381 11.55 3.57 -8.68
C TYR A 381 10.83 4.88 -9.00
N VAL A 382 9.51 4.82 -8.88
CA VAL A 382 8.61 5.95 -9.11
C VAL A 382 7.64 6.09 -7.96
N VAL A 383 7.43 7.33 -7.54
CA VAL A 383 6.40 7.73 -6.59
C VAL A 383 5.45 8.69 -7.31
N PHE A 384 4.18 8.34 -7.36
CA PHE A 384 3.12 9.16 -7.92
C PHE A 384 2.08 9.46 -6.83
N MET A 385 1.91 10.73 -6.51
CA MET A 385 1.00 11.18 -5.46
C MET A 385 -0.11 12.04 -6.05
N MET A 386 -1.36 11.65 -5.84
CA MET A 386 -2.55 12.44 -6.12
C MET A 386 -3.67 12.10 -5.13
N GLN A 387 -4.68 12.97 -5.01
CA GLN A 387 -5.92 12.73 -4.24
C GLN A 387 -7.12 12.71 -5.20
N SER A 388 -7.31 11.59 -5.91
CA SER A 388 -8.52 11.33 -6.72
C SER A 388 -8.78 9.82 -6.79
N PRO A 389 -9.68 9.30 -5.95
CA PRO A 389 -10.09 7.91 -5.98
C PRO A 389 -10.61 7.49 -7.36
N ALA A 390 -11.50 8.24 -8.00
CA ALA A 390 -12.09 7.83 -9.28
C ALA A 390 -11.06 7.72 -10.42
N ALA A 391 -10.07 8.62 -10.45
CA ALA A 391 -9.06 8.65 -11.51
C ALA A 391 -7.90 7.66 -11.29
N ARG A 392 -7.84 7.00 -10.11
CA ARG A 392 -6.65 6.25 -9.65
C ARG A 392 -6.12 5.20 -10.63
N LEU A 393 -6.97 4.32 -11.15
CA LEU A 393 -6.51 3.21 -12.00
C LEU A 393 -6.00 3.74 -13.34
N ARG A 394 -6.79 4.61 -14.00
CA ARG A 394 -6.39 5.27 -15.25
C ARG A 394 -5.03 5.93 -15.15
N TYR A 395 -4.79 6.74 -14.11
CA TYR A 395 -3.51 7.43 -13.97
C TYR A 395 -2.37 6.50 -13.57
N ARG A 396 -2.61 5.42 -12.83
CA ARG A 396 -1.57 4.41 -12.58
C ARG A 396 -1.09 3.74 -13.86
N TYR A 397 -2.02 3.39 -14.76
CA TYR A 397 -1.69 2.79 -16.05
C TYR A 397 -0.89 3.78 -16.89
N LEU A 398 -1.40 5.01 -17.03
CA LEU A 398 -0.72 6.08 -17.76
C LEU A 398 0.67 6.37 -17.20
N MET A 399 0.87 6.35 -15.88
CA MET A 399 2.20 6.57 -15.29
C MET A 399 3.16 5.45 -15.65
N ARG A 400 2.74 4.18 -15.65
CA ARG A 400 3.57 3.08 -16.15
C ARG A 400 3.95 3.34 -17.61
N ASP A 401 2.97 3.58 -18.48
CA ASP A 401 3.21 3.81 -19.91
C ASP A 401 4.16 4.98 -20.18
N LEU A 402 3.91 6.13 -19.55
CA LEU A 402 4.61 7.39 -19.81
C LEU A 402 6.03 7.40 -19.25
N VAL A 403 6.28 6.67 -18.15
CA VAL A 403 7.64 6.49 -17.62
C VAL A 403 8.41 5.52 -18.50
N TYR A 404 7.91 4.31 -18.75
CA TYR A 404 8.66 3.30 -19.49
C TYR A 404 8.89 3.70 -20.96
N GLN A 405 7.94 4.37 -21.62
CA GLN A 405 8.18 4.86 -23.00
C GLN A 405 9.30 5.91 -23.09
N ALA A 406 9.60 6.60 -21.98
CA ALA A 406 10.64 7.61 -21.95
C ALA A 406 12.05 7.05 -21.76
N MET A 407 12.17 5.76 -21.45
CA MET A 407 13.45 5.06 -21.31
C MET A 407 13.99 4.65 -22.68
N VAL A 408 15.32 4.62 -22.82
CA VAL A 408 16.00 4.27 -24.08
C VAL A 408 17.05 3.17 -23.97
N ASN A 409 17.52 2.87 -22.76
CA ASN A 409 18.57 1.91 -22.50
C ASN A 409 18.24 1.10 -21.27
#